data_AF-A0A7F8QBR8-F1
#
_entry.id   AF-A0A7F8QBR8-F1
#
_cell.length_a   1.000
_cell.length_b   1.000
_cell.length_c   1.000
_cell.angle_alpha   90.00
_cell.angle_beta   90.00
_cell.angle_gamma   90.00
#
_symmetry.space_group_name_H-M   'P 1'
#
loop_
_entity.id
_entity.type
_entity.pdbx_description
1 polymer ?
#
loop_
_entity_poly.entity_id
_entity_poly.type
_entity_poly.pdbx_seq_one_letter_code
_entity_poly.pdbx_strand_id
1 'polypeptide(L)'
;MEDAAKLGQAEEVPENQRIQPATGRGGALVERTSTPGGLALVSPYHTHRAGDPLDLVALAEQVQKADEFIRANATNKLMVIAEQIQHLQEQARKVLEDAHRDADLHHIACNIVKKPGNIYYLYKRGSGQQYFSIISPKVRTFIFYW
;
A
#
# COMPACT_ATOMS: atom_id res chain seq x y z
N MET A 1 33.26 4.99 -28.61
CA MET A 1 33.01 6.04 -29.60
C MET A 1 31.63 5.80 -30.14
N GLU A 2 30.65 6.39 -29.45
CA GLU A 2 29.85 7.54 -29.95
C GLU A 2 28.66 7.00 -30.75
N ASP A 3 27.52 6.79 -30.10
CA ASP A 3 26.49 7.78 -29.74
C ASP A 3 25.72 8.31 -30.97
N ALA A 4 24.48 7.83 -31.10
CA ALA A 4 23.39 8.52 -31.77
C ALA A 4 22.07 7.88 -31.33
N ALA A 5 21.42 8.53 -30.36
CA ALA A 5 20.10 8.24 -29.84
C ALA A 5 19.05 8.06 -30.96
N LYS A 6 18.33 6.94 -30.93
CA LYS A 6 17.02 6.81 -31.58
C LYS A 6 15.95 6.87 -30.50
N LEU A 7 15.23 7.99 -30.53
CA LEU A 7 14.06 8.30 -29.72
C LEU A 7 13.05 7.15 -29.74
N GLY A 8 12.68 6.73 -28.53
CA GLY A 8 11.60 5.79 -28.30
C GLY A 8 10.29 6.30 -28.87
N GLN A 9 9.55 5.37 -29.46
CA GLN A 9 8.15 5.57 -29.83
C GLN A 9 7.36 5.84 -28.55
N ALA A 10 6.83 7.05 -28.45
CA ALA A 10 5.82 7.39 -27.46
C ALA A 10 4.56 6.58 -27.80
N GLU A 11 4.27 5.55 -27.03
CA GLU A 11 2.91 5.01 -26.94
C GLU A 11 2.03 6.11 -26.35
N GLU A 12 1.24 6.74 -27.22
CA GLU A 12 0.09 7.55 -26.83
C GLU A 12 -0.88 6.69 -26.02
N VAL A 13 -0.91 6.97 -24.71
CA VAL A 13 -1.99 6.54 -23.83
C VAL A 13 -3.27 7.21 -24.33
N PRO A 14 -4.33 6.47 -24.71
CA PRO A 14 -5.57 7.08 -25.12
C PRO A 14 -6.22 7.74 -23.91
N GLU A 15 -6.16 9.07 -23.93
CA GLU A 15 -6.96 9.98 -23.15
C GLU A 15 -8.45 9.71 -23.38
N ASN A 16 -9.23 9.94 -22.33
CA ASN A 16 -10.68 10.10 -22.36
C ASN A 16 -11.51 8.82 -22.20
N GLN A 17 -11.49 8.30 -20.97
CA GLN A 17 -12.64 7.58 -20.41
C GLN A 17 -13.83 8.54 -20.38
N ARG A 18 -14.59 8.54 -21.48
CA ARG A 18 -15.92 9.14 -21.57
C ARG A 18 -16.72 8.69 -20.36
N ILE A 19 -17.05 9.62 -19.49
CA ILE A 19 -18.18 9.47 -18.56
C ILE A 19 -19.39 9.19 -19.45
N GLN A 20 -19.86 7.94 -19.43
CA GLN A 20 -21.09 7.57 -20.13
C GLN A 20 -22.24 8.24 -19.37
N PRO A 21 -23.00 9.17 -19.97
CA PRO A 21 -24.25 9.60 -19.35
C PRO A 21 -25.20 8.40 -19.43
N ALA A 22 -25.72 8.00 -18.28
CA ALA A 22 -26.74 6.96 -18.19
C ALA A 22 -27.89 7.30 -19.13
N THR A 23 -28.09 6.48 -20.16
CA THR A 23 -29.19 6.61 -21.12
C THR A 23 -30.51 6.18 -20.47
N GLY A 24 -30.97 6.94 -19.48
CA GLY A 24 -32.36 6.94 -19.05
C GLY A 24 -33.15 7.78 -20.05
N ARG A 25 -34.00 7.14 -20.85
CA ARG A 25 -35.05 7.70 -21.73
C ARG A 25 -35.02 9.24 -21.80
N GLY A 26 -34.18 9.77 -22.69
CA GLY A 26 -33.93 11.21 -22.80
C GLY A 26 -35.21 11.96 -23.12
N GLY A 27 -35.72 12.71 -22.13
CA GLY A 27 -36.72 13.73 -22.39
C GLY A 27 -36.13 14.75 -23.35
N ALA A 28 -36.85 15.10 -24.42
CA ALA A 28 -36.47 16.18 -25.30
C ALA A 28 -36.39 17.49 -24.48
N LEU A 29 -35.18 18.00 -24.26
CA LEU A 29 -34.99 19.29 -23.61
C LEU A 29 -35.47 20.38 -24.56
N VAL A 30 -36.54 21.07 -24.16
CA VAL A 30 -37.02 22.27 -24.85
C VAL A 30 -36.02 23.42 -24.68
N GLU A 31 -35.99 24.33 -25.66
CA GLU A 31 -35.14 25.52 -25.59
C GLU A 31 -35.40 26.31 -24.31
N ARG A 32 -34.31 26.59 -23.58
CA ARG A 32 -34.34 27.45 -22.40
C ARG A 32 -34.41 28.91 -22.86
N THR A 33 -35.63 29.42 -22.98
CA THR A 33 -35.83 30.87 -23.14
C THR A 33 -35.85 31.50 -21.74
N SER A 34 -34.96 32.45 -21.47
CA SER A 34 -34.92 33.19 -20.19
C SER A 34 -36.12 34.11 -19.99
N THR A 35 -36.85 34.41 -21.08
CA THR A 35 -38.05 35.25 -21.13
C THR A 35 -39.15 34.60 -21.98
N PRO A 36 -39.73 33.47 -21.53
CA PRO A 36 -40.81 32.83 -22.27
C PRO A 36 -42.01 33.79 -22.37
N GLY A 37 -42.42 34.12 -23.59
CA GLY A 37 -43.48 35.10 -23.84
C GLY A 37 -43.11 36.55 -23.56
N GLY A 38 -41.81 36.89 -23.46
CA GLY A 38 -41.33 38.26 -23.23
C GLY A 38 -41.41 38.73 -21.77
N LEU A 39 -41.89 37.88 -20.86
CA LEU A 39 -41.97 38.14 -19.43
C LEU A 39 -40.84 37.40 -18.69
N ALA A 40 -40.12 38.12 -17.83
CA ALA A 40 -39.19 37.50 -16.91
C ALA A 40 -40.00 36.78 -15.81
N LEU A 41 -40.12 35.46 -15.92
CA LEU A 41 -40.87 34.63 -14.95
C LEU A 41 -40.26 34.67 -13.55
N VAL A 42 -38.96 34.95 -13.47
CA VAL A 42 -38.25 35.14 -12.20
C VAL A 42 -37.44 36.42 -12.31
N SER A 43 -37.41 37.19 -11.22
CA SER A 43 -36.59 38.39 -11.15
C SER A 43 -35.12 38.00 -11.37
N PRO A 44 -34.45 38.50 -12.44
CA PRO A 44 -33.03 38.27 -12.66
C PRO A 44 -32.19 38.78 -11.48
N TYR A 45 -32.64 39.85 -10.83
CA TYR A 45 -31.99 40.44 -9.67
C TYR A 45 -32.01 39.55 -8.42
N HIS A 46 -33.05 38.72 -8.25
CA HIS A 46 -33.13 37.78 -7.13
C HIS A 46 -32.56 36.39 -7.46
N THR A 47 -32.33 36.09 -8.74
CA THR A 47 -31.82 34.79 -9.20
C THR A 47 -30.34 34.78 -9.56
N HIS A 48 -29.79 35.92 -9.98
CA HIS A 48 -28.36 36.06 -10.31
C HIS A 48 -27.53 36.70 -9.20
N ARG A 49 -28.16 37.26 -8.17
CA ARG A 49 -27.46 37.78 -7.00
C ARG A 49 -27.44 36.68 -5.95
N ALA A 50 -26.24 36.28 -5.51
CA ALA A 50 -26.11 35.59 -4.22
C ALA A 50 -26.89 36.43 -3.20
N GLY A 51 -27.94 35.84 -2.61
CA GLY A 51 -28.97 36.59 -1.88
C GLY A 51 -28.42 37.46 -0.74
N ASP A 52 -27.23 37.11 -0.26
CA ASP A 52 -26.39 37.80 0.71
C ASP A 52 -24.92 37.77 0.26
N PRO A 53 -24.16 38.89 0.24
CA PRO A 53 -22.72 38.89 -0.02
C PRO A 53 -21.91 37.90 0.84
N LEU A 54 -22.41 37.52 2.02
CA LEU A 54 -21.77 36.53 2.91
C LEU A 54 -21.90 35.09 2.40
N ASP A 55 -22.82 34.80 1.47
CA ASP A 55 -23.06 33.44 0.96
C ASP A 55 -21.87 32.89 0.16
N LEU A 56 -21.19 33.74 -0.61
CA LEU A 56 -19.95 33.35 -1.30
C LEU A 56 -18.82 33.00 -0.33
N VAL A 57 -18.75 33.70 0.80
CA VAL A 57 -17.77 33.42 1.85
C VAL A 57 -18.12 32.12 2.56
N ALA A 58 -19.39 31.91 2.90
CA ALA A 58 -19.87 30.66 3.50
C ALA A 58 -19.62 29.45 2.58
N LEU A 59 -19.84 29.60 1.28
CA LEU A 59 -19.51 28.58 0.29
C LEU A 59 -18.00 28.31 0.25
N ALA A 60 -17.16 29.34 0.23
CA ALA A 60 -15.71 29.18 0.25
C ALA A 60 -15.22 28.44 1.50
N GLU A 61 -15.79 28.74 2.67
CA GLU A 61 -15.49 28.00 3.91
C GLU A 61 -15.90 26.53 3.83
N GLN A 62 -17.04 26.22 3.21
CA GLN A 62 -17.49 24.85 3.03
C GLN A 62 -16.59 24.06 2.07
N VAL A 63 -16.17 24.69 0.97
CA VAL A 63 -15.22 24.09 0.02
C VAL A 63 -13.89 23.81 0.72
N GLN A 64 -13.37 24.77 1.49
CA GLN A 64 -12.14 24.58 2.25
C GLN A 64 -12.27 23.40 3.24
N LYS A 65 -13.36 23.33 4.00
CA LYS A 65 -13.61 22.21 4.93
C LYS A 65 -13.68 20.87 4.19
N ALA A 66 -14.35 20.82 3.03
CA ALA A 66 -14.42 19.60 2.22
C ALA A 66 -13.03 19.14 1.77
N ASP A 67 -12.17 20.06 1.34
CA ASP A 67 -10.79 19.76 0.94
C ASP A 67 -9.95 19.24 2.12
N GLU A 68 -10.13 19.83 3.31
CA GLU A 68 -9.51 19.35 4.55
C GLU A 68 -9.94 17.91 4.88
N PHE A 69 -11.22 17.59 4.76
CA PHE A 69 -11.73 16.23 4.96
C PHE A 69 -11.19 15.24 3.94
N ILE A 70 -11.14 15.61 2.66
CA ILE A 70 -10.59 14.75 1.60
C ILE A 70 -9.12 14.45 1.88
N ARG A 71 -8.33 15.48 2.22
CA ARG A 71 -6.91 15.34 2.55
C ARG A 71 -6.71 14.44 3.77
N ALA A 72 -7.45 14.69 4.86
CA ALA A 72 -7.34 13.88 6.08
C ALA A 72 -7.70 12.41 5.82
N ASN A 73 -8.78 12.16 5.07
CA ASN A 73 -9.21 10.82 4.71
C ASN A 73 -8.18 10.10 3.84
N ALA A 74 -7.60 10.79 2.85
CA ALA A 74 -6.53 10.24 2.01
C ALA A 74 -5.29 9.88 2.84
N THR A 75 -4.83 10.79 3.70
CA THR A 75 -3.68 10.54 4.58
C THR A 75 -3.91 9.35 5.51
N ASN A 76 -5.09 9.25 6.12
CA ASN A 76 -5.42 8.12 7.00
C ASN A 76 -5.39 6.78 6.24
N LYS A 77 -5.94 6.73 5.02
CA LYS A 77 -5.91 5.52 4.19
C LYS A 77 -4.49 5.15 3.77
N LEU A 78 -3.68 6.14 3.38
CA LEU A 78 -2.28 5.93 3.03
C LEU A 78 -1.45 5.44 4.22
N MET A 79 -1.73 5.93 5.43
CA MET A 79 -1.08 5.47 6.65
C MET A 79 -1.35 3.98 6.90
N VAL A 80 -2.61 3.54 6.80
CA VAL A 80 -2.97 2.11 6.93
C VAL A 80 -2.25 1.26 5.87
N ILE A 81 -2.21 1.72 4.62
CA ILE A 81 -1.50 1.00 3.55
C ILE A 81 0.00 0.90 3.86
N ALA A 82 0.61 1.99 4.34
CA ALA A 82 2.03 2.00 4.69
C ALA A 82 2.34 0.99 5.81
N GLU A 83 1.52 0.94 6.85
CA GLU A 83 1.64 -0.03 7.94
C GLU A 83 1.51 -1.48 7.43
N GLN A 84 0.55 -1.75 6.54
CA GLN A 84 0.38 -3.06 5.93
C GLN A 84 1.61 -3.47 5.09
N ILE A 85 2.16 -2.55 4.30
CA ILE A 85 3.37 -2.80 3.50
C ILE A 85 4.55 -3.13 4.42
N GLN A 86 4.76 -2.36 5.48
CA GLN A 86 5.82 -2.62 6.46
C GLN A 86 5.66 -3.99 7.12
N HIS A 87 4.43 -4.36 7.48
CA HIS A 87 4.15 -5.67 8.04
C HIS A 87 4.52 -6.79 7.05
N LEU A 88 4.09 -6.68 5.79
CA LEU A 88 4.41 -7.66 4.76
C LEU A 88 5.92 -7.77 4.49
N GLN A 89 6.63 -6.64 4.47
CA GLN A 89 8.09 -6.63 4.33
C GLN A 89 8.79 -7.37 5.47
N GLU A 90 8.35 -7.15 6.72
CA GLU A 90 8.90 -7.85 7.87
C GLU A 90 8.58 -9.35 7.85
N GLN A 91 7.37 -9.74 7.43
CA GLN A 91 7.03 -11.15 7.22
C GLN A 91 7.92 -11.79 6.15
N ALA A 92 8.11 -11.12 5.01
CA ALA A 92 8.97 -11.61 3.94
C ALA A 92 10.42 -11.77 4.42
N ARG A 93 10.93 -10.81 5.19
CA ARG A 93 12.27 -10.87 5.80
C ARG A 93 12.42 -12.11 6.70
N LYS A 94 11.46 -12.35 7.59
CA LYS A 94 11.46 -13.52 8.48
C LYS A 94 11.45 -14.83 7.70
N VAL A 95 10.60 -14.95 6.68
CA VAL A 95 10.55 -16.15 5.83
C VAL A 95 11.89 -16.42 5.15
N LEU A 96 12.57 -15.38 4.67
CA LEU A 96 13.90 -15.52 4.06
C LEU A 96 14.97 -15.92 5.08
N GLU A 97 14.96 -15.32 6.27
CA GLU A 97 15.88 -15.67 7.36
C GLU A 97 15.68 -17.11 7.84
N ASP A 98 14.43 -17.56 7.97
CA ASP A 98 14.08 -18.92 8.36
C ASP A 98 14.49 -19.92 7.28
N ALA A 99 14.18 -19.64 6.01
CA ALA A 99 14.59 -20.49 4.89
C ALA A 99 16.12 -20.60 4.77
N HIS A 100 16.84 -19.50 4.99
CA HIS A 100 18.31 -19.50 4.99
C HIS A 100 18.86 -20.34 6.15
N ARG A 101 18.33 -20.14 7.36
CA ARG A 101 18.74 -20.92 8.54
C ARG A 101 18.46 -22.41 8.35
N ASP A 102 17.31 -22.75 7.80
CA ASP A 102 16.94 -24.15 7.52
C ASP A 102 17.88 -24.77 6.48
N ALA A 103 18.21 -24.02 5.41
CA ALA A 103 19.18 -24.45 4.41
C ALA A 103 20.57 -24.69 5.02
N ASP A 104 21.05 -23.77 5.88
CA ASP A 104 22.33 -23.91 6.57
C ASP A 104 22.33 -25.14 7.49
N LEU A 105 21.27 -25.31 8.30
CA LEU A 105 21.11 -26.46 9.20
C LEU A 105 20.96 -27.80 8.45
N HIS A 106 20.44 -27.77 7.22
CA HIS A 106 20.39 -28.93 6.34
C HIS A 106 21.76 -29.29 5.77
N HIS A 107 22.64 -28.31 5.52
CA HIS A 107 23.97 -28.54 4.96
C HIS A 107 25.00 -29.01 6.00
N ILE A 108 24.79 -28.72 7.28
CA ILE A 108 25.73 -29.09 8.36
C ILE A 108 25.91 -30.60 8.48
N ALA A 109 27.17 -31.02 8.65
CA ALA A 109 27.55 -32.42 8.84
C ALA A 109 26.81 -33.06 10.03
N CYS A 110 26.22 -34.23 9.78
CA CYS A 110 25.43 -34.95 10.77
C CYS A 110 25.88 -36.41 10.83
N ASN A 111 26.40 -36.84 11.97
CA ASN A 111 26.81 -38.23 12.23
C ASN A 111 25.70 -39.06 12.90
N ILE A 112 24.50 -38.48 13.03
CA ILE A 112 23.37 -39.06 13.77
C ILE A 112 22.08 -38.95 12.94
N VAL A 113 21.16 -39.88 13.11
CA VAL A 113 19.85 -39.80 12.44
C VAL A 113 18.98 -38.76 13.16
N LYS A 114 18.56 -37.71 12.44
CA LYS A 114 17.61 -36.71 12.94
C LYS A 114 16.22 -37.35 13.07
N LYS A 115 15.70 -37.42 14.29
CA LYS A 115 14.34 -37.89 14.60
C LYS A 115 13.49 -36.68 14.98
N PRO A 116 12.29 -36.52 14.40
CA PRO A 116 11.36 -35.46 14.77
C PRO A 116 11.07 -35.45 16.28
N GLY A 117 10.91 -34.26 16.87
CA GLY A 117 10.62 -34.10 18.30
C GLY A 117 11.84 -34.12 19.23
N ASN A 118 13.04 -34.44 18.73
CA ASN A 118 14.27 -34.39 19.52
C ASN A 118 15.00 -33.06 19.35
N ILE A 119 15.57 -32.56 20.45
CA ILE A 119 16.41 -31.37 20.46
C ILE A 119 17.85 -31.77 20.12
N TYR A 120 18.42 -31.11 19.12
CA TYR A 120 19.82 -31.28 18.72
C TYR A 120 20.58 -29.97 18.94
N TYR A 121 21.78 -30.08 19.49
CA TYR A 121 22.65 -28.94 19.78
C TYR A 121 23.71 -28.81 18.68
N LEU A 122 23.88 -27.61 18.15
CA LEU A 122 24.87 -27.29 17.13
C LEU A 122 26.16 -26.80 17.80
N TYR A 123 27.27 -27.48 17.53
CA TYR A 123 28.60 -27.12 18.02
C TYR A 123 29.54 -26.75 16.88
N LYS A 124 30.56 -25.95 17.17
CA LYS A 124 31.64 -25.59 16.24
C LYS A 124 32.98 -26.09 16.79
N ARG A 125 33.72 -26.87 15.99
CA ARG A 125 35.08 -27.33 16.35
C ARG A 125 36.08 -26.18 16.23
N GLY A 126 37.26 -26.34 16.84
CA GLY A 126 38.39 -25.43 16.63
C GLY A 126 38.84 -25.32 15.17
N SER A 127 38.59 -26.35 14.35
CA SER A 127 38.82 -26.33 12.89
C SER A 127 37.79 -25.51 12.10
N GLY A 128 36.75 -24.97 12.75
CA GLY A 128 35.69 -24.20 12.12
C GLY A 128 34.48 -25.02 11.67
N GLN A 129 34.59 -26.35 11.63
CA GLN A 129 33.50 -27.24 11.20
C GLN A 129 32.37 -27.27 12.23
N GLN A 130 31.13 -27.10 11.74
CA GLN A 130 29.92 -27.24 12.53
C GLN A 130 29.39 -28.67 12.50
N TYR A 131 28.82 -29.16 13.61
CA TYR A 131 28.24 -30.50 13.71
C TYR A 131 27.13 -30.57 14.77
N PHE A 132 26.18 -31.47 14.56
CA PHE A 132 25.11 -31.75 15.52
C PHE A 132 25.53 -32.73 16.63
N SER A 133 25.02 -32.52 17.84
CA SER A 133 25.15 -33.44 18.98
C SER A 133 23.85 -33.50 19.79
N ILE A 134 23.59 -34.64 20.41
CA ILE A 134 22.43 -34.85 21.30
C ILE A 134 22.73 -34.32 22.72
N ILE A 135 24.01 -34.10 23.03
CA ILE A 135 24.44 -33.72 24.37
C ILE A 135 24.26 -32.21 24.56
N SER A 136 23.43 -31.84 25.54
CA SER A 136 23.22 -30.47 25.96
C SER A 136 24.49 -29.86 26.56
N PRO A 137 24.79 -28.57 26.30
CA PRO A 137 25.93 -27.89 26.91
C PRO A 137 25.78 -27.71 28.42
N LYS A 138 24.61 -28.00 28.99
CA LYS A 138 24.32 -27.84 30.42
C LYS A 138 24.91 -28.95 31.30
N VAL A 139 25.52 -29.99 30.70
CA VAL A 139 26.27 -31.00 31.45
C VAL A 139 27.68 -30.48 31.73
N ARG A 140 27.77 -29.47 32.61
CA ARG A 140 29.01 -29.07 33.25
C ARG A 140 29.14 -29.83 34.56
N THR A 141 30.06 -30.80 34.55
CA THR A 141 30.86 -31.22 35.71
C THR A 141 30.17 -32.03 36.81
N PHE A 142 30.06 -33.35 36.63
CA PHE A 142 30.21 -34.34 37.72
C PHE A 142 30.66 -35.68 37.12
N ILE A 143 31.91 -35.74 36.66
CA ILE A 143 32.63 -37.02 36.65
C ILE A 143 33.64 -36.88 37.77
N PHE A 144 33.31 -37.54 38.89
CA PHE A 144 34.19 -37.80 40.00
C PHE A 144 35.49 -38.39 39.45
N TYR A 145 36.60 -37.66 39.59
CA TYR A 145 37.91 -38.29 39.68
C TYR A 145 38.08 -38.66 41.16
N TRP A 146 37.98 -39.96 41.44
CA TRP A 146 38.67 -40.59 42.56
C TRP A 146 40.07 -40.99 42.05
#